data_AF-A0A0G0LXV9-F1
#
_entry.id   AF-A0A0G0LXV9-F1
#
_cell.length_a   1.000
_cell.length_b   1.000
_cell.length_c   1.000
_cell.angle_alpha   90.00
_cell.angle_beta   90.00
_cell.angle_gamma   90.00
#
_symmetry.space_group_name_H-M   'P 1'
#
loop_
_entity.id
_entity.type
_entity.pdbx_description
1 polymer ?
#
loop_
_entity_poly.entity_id
_entity_poly.type
_entity_poly.pdbx_seq_one_letter_code
_entity_poly.pdbx_strand_id
1 'polypeptide(L)'
;MIDQIDFKRKLTSKIRKHKQLIILFGLLIAGFLLRIYFADKFIKESGDLRLYADWGEKFWEYGSKEFYFFEKWYYSPPNYPPLLSLIYAGSYWLYDHKYVLAQIHNATKLVPAFFIVYFYDHGYYLLLKLPGILADLGLAYLIYKVVFQLTNNTKRALAAFSFYLFNPISIFLSGAWGQTDSLVAFFGMLSFLVLFTGNAWLSIPLLFISFYIKPNFGVFIPLYILLFIVKRPKIAQVAFGLFFAFIVFYLTTEPFAKEGLASFISWLAKERLLPTATVTHKASVSAFNFHTIFFTIDKTSDKAGVLGIPANIFGLIIYFLTNILSFIYLKRKKYSLESIMVALFAIGFSSFLFWTNMLERYFFSSYVPLIVVAFADLRMFKYMILISLTTFLNLIYSFFRRTVGVIADLLTKDNFLMIRTLSVVNLISWYFVLKQIYVVKFKGGANNS
;
A
#
# COMPACT_ATOMS: atom_id res chain seq x y z
N MET A 1 -5.91 -22.93 48.65
CA MET A 1 -5.01 -23.47 47.60
C MET A 1 -5.46 -23.07 46.18
N ILE A 2 -6.77 -23.09 45.89
CA ILE A 2 -7.35 -22.67 44.59
C ILE A 2 -7.10 -21.18 44.29
N ASP A 3 -7.24 -20.28 45.28
CA ASP A 3 -7.02 -18.84 45.08
C ASP A 3 -5.56 -18.45 44.78
N GLN A 4 -4.58 -19.17 45.33
CA GLN A 4 -3.17 -18.94 45.03
C GLN A 4 -2.79 -19.38 43.61
N ILE A 5 -3.42 -20.45 43.10
CA ILE A 5 -3.23 -20.93 41.73
C ILE A 5 -3.86 -19.96 40.73
N ASP A 6 -5.06 -19.44 41.02
CA ASP A 6 -5.73 -18.44 40.19
C ASP A 6 -4.97 -17.09 40.19
N PHE A 7 -4.46 -16.66 41.35
CA PHE A 7 -3.60 -15.48 41.45
C PHE A 7 -2.30 -15.63 40.64
N LYS A 8 -1.59 -16.77 40.76
CA LYS A 8 -0.37 -17.04 39.96
C LYS A 8 -0.67 -17.08 38.46
N ARG A 9 -1.81 -17.64 38.04
CA ARG A 9 -2.23 -17.66 36.62
C ARG A 9 -2.53 -16.25 36.10
N LYS A 10 -3.27 -15.43 36.86
CA LYS A 10 -3.57 -14.03 36.52
C LYS A 10 -2.30 -13.16 36.48
N LEU A 11 -1.38 -13.36 37.42
CA LEU A 11 -0.10 -12.65 37.44
C LEU A 11 0.78 -13.06 36.24
N THR A 12 0.87 -14.35 35.93
CA THR A 12 1.65 -14.86 34.80
C THR A 12 1.08 -14.38 33.45
N SER A 13 -0.24 -14.34 33.30
CA SER A 13 -0.88 -13.82 32.09
C SER A 13 -0.67 -12.32 31.93
N LYS A 14 -0.74 -11.55 33.03
CA LYS A 14 -0.44 -10.11 33.04
C LYS A 14 1.01 -9.83 32.66
N ILE A 15 1.97 -10.55 33.24
CA ILE A 15 3.41 -10.43 32.92
C ILE A 15 3.66 -10.77 31.44
N ARG A 16 3.08 -11.86 30.93
CA ARG A 16 3.21 -12.26 29.52
C ARG A 16 2.67 -11.18 28.58
N LYS A 17 1.52 -10.57 28.91
CA LYS A 17 0.93 -9.46 28.13
C LYS A 17 1.83 -8.23 28.13
N HIS A 18 2.41 -7.85 29.28
CA HIS A 18 3.34 -6.71 29.36
C HIS A 18 4.61 -6.95 28.55
N LYS A 19 5.21 -8.15 28.66
CA LYS A 19 6.39 -8.51 27.85
C LYS A 19 6.09 -8.44 26.35
N GLN A 20 4.93 -8.92 25.92
CA GLN A 20 4.52 -8.82 24.51
C GLN A 20 4.36 -7.36 24.04
N LEU A 21 3.78 -6.51 24.88
CA LEU A 21 3.62 -5.09 24.56
C LEU A 21 4.98 -4.38 24.43
N ILE A 22 5.92 -4.67 25.33
CA ILE A 22 7.28 -4.13 25.29
C ILE A 22 8.00 -4.58 24.01
N ILE A 23 7.89 -5.85 23.64
CA ILE A 23 8.47 -6.38 22.39
C ILE A 23 7.88 -5.67 21.17
N LEU A 24 6.54 -5.58 21.09
CA LEU A 24 5.88 -4.89 19.98
C LEU A 24 6.35 -3.44 19.87
N PHE A 25 6.37 -2.72 20.98
CA PHE A 25 6.78 -1.32 21.01
C PHE A 25 8.25 -1.14 20.63
N GLY A 26 9.15 -1.96 21.18
CA GLY A 26 10.57 -1.93 20.84
C GLY A 26 10.84 -2.21 19.36
N LEU A 27 10.12 -3.17 18.77
CA LEU A 27 10.21 -3.47 17.35
C LEU A 27 9.62 -2.35 16.47
N LEU A 28 8.51 -1.71 16.88
CA LEU A 28 7.97 -0.52 16.19
C LEU A 28 9.00 0.62 16.16
N ILE A 29 9.64 0.90 17.29
CA ILE A 29 10.70 1.92 17.37
C ILE A 29 11.86 1.55 16.44
N ALA A 30 12.34 0.31 16.50
CA ALA A 30 13.43 -0.13 15.63
C ALA A 30 13.07 -0.02 14.13
N GLY A 31 11.85 -0.43 13.75
CA GLY A 31 11.36 -0.31 12.38
C GLY A 31 11.16 1.14 11.92
N PHE A 32 10.78 2.03 12.84
CA PHE A 32 10.65 3.47 12.60
C PHE A 32 12.02 4.13 12.38
N LEU A 33 12.97 3.90 13.29
CA LEU A 33 14.33 4.43 13.21
C LEU A 33 15.05 3.95 11.94
N LEU A 34 14.86 2.68 11.57
CA LEU A 34 15.42 2.14 10.33
C LEU A 34 14.90 2.85 9.08
N ARG A 35 13.64 3.30 9.07
CA ARG A 35 13.08 4.08 7.95
C ARG A 35 13.55 5.52 7.97
N ILE A 36 13.64 6.14 9.15
CA ILE A 36 14.21 7.49 9.31
C ILE A 36 15.66 7.55 8.84
N TYR A 37 16.44 6.49 9.03
CA TYR A 37 17.81 6.41 8.53
C TYR A 37 17.93 6.62 7.00
N PHE A 38 16.86 6.39 6.24
CA PHE A 38 16.83 6.64 4.80
C PHE A 38 16.22 8.00 4.43
N ALA A 39 15.81 8.82 5.39
CA ALA A 39 15.09 10.06 5.10
C ALA A 39 15.93 11.06 4.27
N ASP A 40 17.22 11.19 4.59
CA ASP A 40 18.22 12.02 3.90
C ASP A 40 18.89 11.33 2.70
N LYS A 41 18.54 10.06 2.45
CA LYS A 41 19.15 9.24 1.39
C LYS A 41 18.31 9.21 0.13
N PHE A 42 19.00 9.00 -0.99
CA PHE A 42 18.43 8.76 -2.31
C PHE A 42 17.50 9.86 -2.84
N ILE A 43 17.65 11.10 -2.35
CA ILE A 43 16.83 12.24 -2.75
C ILE A 43 17.03 12.58 -4.23
N LYS A 44 18.27 12.48 -4.73
CA LYS A 44 18.60 12.80 -6.13
C LYS A 44 18.05 11.75 -7.09
N GLU A 45 18.05 10.49 -6.68
CA GLU A 45 17.56 9.34 -7.42
C GLU A 45 16.03 9.32 -7.45
N SER A 46 15.37 9.75 -6.38
CA SER A 46 13.92 9.81 -6.29
C SER A 46 13.34 11.01 -7.06
N GLY A 47 12.95 10.77 -8.31
CA GLY A 47 12.17 11.75 -9.09
C GLY A 47 10.83 12.09 -8.43
N ASP A 48 10.16 11.09 -7.86
CA ASP A 48 8.86 11.26 -7.18
C ASP A 48 8.97 12.13 -5.92
N LEU A 49 10.00 11.93 -5.09
CA LEU A 49 10.14 12.70 -3.86
C LEU A 49 10.39 14.18 -4.15
N ARG A 50 11.18 14.49 -5.18
CA ARG A 50 11.42 15.87 -5.61
C ARG A 50 10.17 16.50 -6.24
N LEU A 51 9.38 15.71 -6.97
CA LEU A 51 8.06 16.11 -7.45
C LEU A 51 7.13 16.47 -6.29
N TYR A 52 7.09 15.66 -5.23
CA TYR A 52 6.24 15.92 -4.06
C TYR A 52 6.71 17.16 -3.27
N ALA A 53 8.01 17.41 -3.24
CA ALA A 53 8.57 18.64 -2.68
C ALA A 53 8.14 19.88 -3.49
N ASP A 54 8.27 19.85 -4.83
CA ASP A 54 7.80 20.92 -5.72
C ASP A 54 6.30 21.20 -5.54
N TRP A 55 5.48 20.16 -5.34
CA TRP A 55 4.05 20.32 -5.07
C TRP A 55 3.77 21.00 -3.72
N GLY A 56 4.46 20.60 -2.65
CA GLY A 56 4.24 21.20 -1.34
C GLY A 56 4.65 22.67 -1.29
N GLU A 57 5.77 23.03 -1.90
CA GLU A 57 6.25 24.41 -2.02
C GLU A 57 5.28 25.28 -2.82
N LYS A 58 4.93 24.84 -4.03
CA LYS A 58 4.06 25.60 -4.93
C LYS A 58 2.63 25.78 -4.43
N PHE A 59 2.14 24.86 -3.61
CA PHE A 59 0.85 25.04 -2.93
C PHE A 59 0.82 26.34 -2.10
N TRP A 60 1.91 26.63 -1.37
CA TRP A 60 2.01 27.83 -0.54
C TRP A 60 2.45 29.07 -1.31
N GLU A 61 3.24 28.90 -2.38
CA GLU A 61 3.65 30.00 -3.26
C GLU A 61 2.47 30.60 -4.04
N TYR A 62 1.63 29.76 -4.65
CA TYR A 62 0.53 30.21 -5.53
C TYR A 62 -0.85 30.19 -4.87
N GLY A 63 -0.98 29.51 -3.73
CA GLY A 63 -2.24 29.30 -3.04
C GLY A 63 -3.05 28.12 -3.61
N SER A 64 -3.93 27.57 -2.76
CA SER A 64 -4.66 26.32 -3.03
C SER A 64 -5.56 26.40 -4.28
N LYS A 65 -6.17 27.55 -4.56
CA LYS A 65 -7.09 27.73 -5.70
C LYS A 65 -6.38 27.78 -7.06
N GLU A 66 -5.11 28.17 -7.10
CA GLU A 66 -4.32 28.21 -8.34
C GLU A 66 -3.43 26.97 -8.50
N PHE A 67 -3.17 26.24 -7.42
CA PHE A 67 -2.26 25.09 -7.38
C PHE A 67 -2.44 24.11 -8.54
N TYR A 68 -3.67 23.64 -8.83
CA TYR A 68 -3.87 22.69 -9.92
C TYR A 68 -3.80 23.32 -11.32
N PHE A 69 -4.04 24.62 -11.44
CA PHE A 69 -4.15 25.34 -12.71
C PHE A 69 -2.83 25.97 -13.17
N PHE A 70 -1.84 26.05 -12.28
CA PHE A 70 -0.53 26.54 -12.63
C PHE A 70 0.11 25.72 -13.77
N GLU A 71 0.68 26.42 -14.75
CA GLU A 71 1.17 25.79 -15.99
C GLU A 71 2.66 25.41 -15.93
N LYS A 72 3.47 26.11 -15.14
CA LYS A 72 4.94 26.00 -15.18
C LYS A 72 5.51 25.10 -14.09
N TRP A 73 5.46 23.79 -14.29
CA TRP A 73 6.01 22.82 -13.34
C TRP A 73 7.49 22.52 -13.60
N TYR A 74 8.29 22.40 -12.54
CA TYR A 74 9.70 22.02 -12.67
C TYR A 74 9.82 20.53 -13.04
N TYR A 75 8.98 19.69 -12.43
CA TYR A 75 8.91 18.26 -12.71
C TYR A 75 7.65 17.89 -13.50
N SER A 76 6.49 17.89 -12.83
CA SER A 76 5.21 17.50 -13.43
C SER A 76 4.06 18.15 -12.67
N PRO A 77 2.96 18.52 -13.34
CA PRO A 77 1.78 19.03 -12.66
C PRO A 77 1.16 18.01 -11.69
N PRO A 78 0.44 18.50 -10.66
CA PRO A 78 -0.25 17.65 -9.70
C PRO A 78 -1.29 16.77 -10.39
N ASN A 79 -1.11 15.47 -10.24
CA ASN A 79 -1.92 14.46 -10.89
C ASN A 79 -2.53 13.43 -9.93
N TYR A 80 -2.51 13.75 -8.63
CA TYR A 80 -3.20 13.00 -7.59
C TYR A 80 -4.40 13.78 -7.05
N PRO A 81 -5.35 13.12 -6.40
CA PRO A 81 -6.48 13.82 -5.81
C PRO A 81 -6.04 14.75 -4.66
N PRO A 82 -6.84 15.80 -4.38
CA PRO A 82 -6.53 16.87 -3.43
C PRO A 82 -5.99 16.44 -2.06
N LEU A 83 -6.48 15.34 -1.49
CA LEU A 83 -6.02 14.87 -0.18
C LEU A 83 -4.50 14.63 -0.14
N LEU A 84 -3.92 14.03 -1.18
CA LEU A 84 -2.48 13.77 -1.19
C LEU A 84 -1.67 15.07 -1.37
N SER A 85 -2.18 16.01 -2.19
CA SER A 85 -1.59 17.34 -2.33
C SER A 85 -1.57 18.10 -1.00
N LEU A 86 -2.65 18.02 -0.20
CA LEU A 86 -2.71 18.61 1.13
C LEU A 86 -1.73 17.98 2.13
N ILE A 87 -1.47 16.68 2.02
CA ILE A 87 -0.45 16.00 2.84
C ILE A 87 0.94 16.61 2.56
N TYR A 88 1.27 16.84 1.28
CA TYR A 88 2.55 17.44 0.90
C TYR A 88 2.63 18.93 1.24
N ALA A 89 1.52 19.67 1.08
CA ALA A 89 1.42 21.05 1.54
C ALA A 89 1.61 21.16 3.06
N GLY A 90 0.98 20.29 3.84
CA GLY A 90 1.16 20.23 5.29
C GLY A 90 2.59 19.87 5.68
N SER A 91 3.24 18.99 4.91
CA SER A 91 4.65 18.66 5.10
C SER A 91 5.56 19.87 4.86
N TYR A 92 5.28 20.67 3.82
CA TYR A 92 6.02 21.91 3.57
C TYR A 92 5.79 22.93 4.70
N TRP A 93 4.54 23.13 5.10
CA TRP A 93 4.19 24.07 6.18
C TRP A 93 4.93 23.75 7.47
N LEU A 94 4.94 22.48 7.89
CA LEU A 94 5.68 22.03 9.08
C LEU A 94 7.19 22.27 8.95
N TYR A 95 7.76 22.08 7.76
CA TYR A 95 9.17 22.34 7.50
C TYR A 95 9.50 23.84 7.50
N ASP A 96 8.63 24.68 6.94
CA ASP A 96 8.78 26.13 6.94
C ASP A 96 8.72 26.68 8.38
N HIS A 97 7.88 26.09 9.22
CA HIS A 97 7.72 26.42 10.64
C HIS A 97 8.68 25.69 11.58
N LYS A 98 9.78 25.11 11.07
CA LYS A 98 10.78 24.35 11.85
C LYS A 98 11.40 25.10 13.02
N TYR A 99 11.37 26.44 13.03
CA TYR A 99 11.87 27.27 14.14
C TYR A 99 11.18 26.98 15.48
N VAL A 100 9.94 26.46 15.45
CA VAL A 100 9.22 26.02 16.67
C VAL A 100 9.99 24.92 17.41
N LEU A 101 10.75 24.08 16.72
CA LEU A 101 11.58 23.05 17.37
C LEU A 101 12.65 23.66 18.29
N ALA A 102 13.26 24.77 17.88
CA ALA A 102 14.22 25.50 18.70
C ALA A 102 13.56 26.17 19.92
N GLN A 103 12.35 26.71 19.75
CA GLN A 103 11.57 27.28 20.85
C GLN A 103 11.22 26.23 21.90
N ILE A 104 10.75 25.04 21.47
CA ILE A 104 10.45 23.91 22.37
C ILE A 104 11.72 23.41 23.06
N HIS A 105 12.84 23.29 22.34
CA HIS A 105 14.13 22.92 22.94
C HIS A 105 14.56 23.91 24.02
N ASN A 106 14.44 25.21 23.76
CA ASN A 106 14.81 26.24 24.74
C ASN A 106 13.93 26.18 25.98
N ALA A 107 12.63 25.93 25.83
CA ALA A 107 11.68 25.87 26.94
C ALA A 107 11.76 24.55 27.75
N THR A 108 11.95 23.41 27.11
CA THR A 108 11.74 22.08 27.72
C THR A 108 12.97 21.18 27.71
N LYS A 109 13.95 21.46 26.84
CA LYS A 109 15.08 20.57 26.52
C LYS A 109 14.69 19.17 26.02
N LEU A 110 13.41 18.94 25.67
CA LEU A 110 12.92 17.65 25.19
C LEU A 110 13.38 17.31 23.77
N VAL A 111 13.45 18.31 22.89
CA VAL A 111 13.91 18.12 21.51
C VAL A 111 15.43 18.17 21.49
N PRO A 112 16.16 17.12 21.10
CA PRO A 112 17.63 17.16 21.12
C PRO A 112 18.20 18.14 20.10
N ALA A 113 19.24 18.89 20.46
CA ALA A 113 19.85 19.90 19.58
C ALA A 113 20.34 19.30 18.24
N PHE A 114 20.92 18.10 18.27
CA PHE A 114 21.36 17.40 17.04
C PHE A 114 20.20 17.11 16.09
N PHE A 115 19.00 16.83 16.62
CA PHE A 115 17.81 16.59 15.81
C PHE A 115 17.32 17.87 15.15
N ILE A 116 17.43 19.01 15.84
CA ILE A 116 17.07 20.32 15.25
C ILE A 116 17.97 20.61 14.06
N VAL A 117 19.29 20.47 14.21
CA VAL A 117 20.25 20.65 13.11
C VAL A 117 19.91 19.73 11.93
N TYR A 118 19.73 18.43 12.21
CA TYR A 118 19.31 17.46 11.18
C TYR A 118 18.00 17.85 10.49
N PHE A 119 17.01 18.32 11.24
CA PHE A 119 15.71 18.68 10.71
C PHE A 119 15.77 19.95 9.84
N TYR A 120 16.69 20.87 10.12
CA TYR A 120 16.92 22.02 9.25
C TYR A 120 17.46 21.60 7.88
N ASP A 121 18.32 20.59 7.82
CA ASP A 121 18.92 20.13 6.57
C ASP A 121 18.05 19.12 5.80
N HIS A 122 17.31 18.27 6.52
CA HIS A 122 16.63 17.09 5.94
C HIS A 122 15.17 16.94 6.35
N GLY A 123 14.65 17.85 7.18
CA GLY A 123 13.31 17.75 7.76
C GLY A 123 12.20 17.73 6.72
N TYR A 124 12.35 18.43 5.59
CA TYR A 124 11.31 18.43 4.57
C TYR A 124 11.10 17.04 3.96
N TYR A 125 12.17 16.39 3.54
CA TYR A 125 12.12 15.04 2.96
C TYR A 125 11.68 13.99 3.99
N LEU A 126 12.11 14.14 5.25
CA LEU A 126 11.59 13.32 6.34
C LEU A 126 10.06 13.45 6.45
N LEU A 127 9.53 14.69 6.46
CA LEU A 127 8.10 14.95 6.57
C LEU A 127 7.31 14.41 5.37
N LEU A 128 7.84 14.51 4.15
CA LEU A 128 7.20 13.92 2.96
C LEU A 128 7.13 12.38 3.03
N LYS A 129 8.15 11.73 3.61
CA LYS A 129 8.21 10.27 3.81
C LYS A 129 7.36 9.80 4.99
N LEU A 130 7.16 10.66 5.99
CA LEU A 130 6.57 10.31 7.29
C LEU A 130 5.18 9.66 7.19
N PRO A 131 4.22 10.15 6.36
CA PRO A 131 2.92 9.48 6.21
C PRO A 131 3.03 8.02 5.79
N GLY A 132 3.90 7.72 4.83
CA GLY A 132 4.16 6.35 4.37
C GLY A 132 4.84 5.49 5.45
N ILE A 133 5.78 6.08 6.20
CA ILE A 133 6.48 5.41 7.31
C ILE A 133 5.51 5.04 8.43
N LEU A 134 4.62 5.96 8.83
CA LEU A 134 3.62 5.72 9.86
C LEU A 134 2.60 4.67 9.42
N ALA A 135 2.20 4.70 8.15
CA ALA A 135 1.32 3.68 7.58
C ALA A 135 1.95 2.28 7.59
N ASP A 136 3.25 2.16 7.35
CA ASP A 136 3.97 0.88 7.49
C ASP A 136 3.89 0.35 8.92
N LEU A 137 4.10 1.19 9.94
CA LEU A 137 3.97 0.78 11.34
C LEU A 137 2.55 0.27 11.65
N GLY A 138 1.54 0.99 11.15
CA GLY A 138 0.14 0.59 11.25
C GLY A 138 -0.13 -0.75 10.55
N LEU A 139 0.36 -0.93 9.33
CA LEU A 139 0.24 -2.17 8.56
C LEU A 139 0.90 -3.35 9.25
N ALA A 140 2.09 -3.18 9.81
CA ALA A 140 2.74 -4.21 10.61
C ALA A 140 1.82 -4.68 11.74
N TYR A 141 1.24 -3.72 12.49
CA TYR A 141 0.32 -4.04 13.57
C TYR A 141 -0.98 -4.72 13.07
N LEU A 142 -1.53 -4.31 11.93
CA LEU A 142 -2.67 -5.01 11.33
C LEU A 142 -2.31 -6.46 10.96
N ILE A 143 -1.14 -6.70 10.38
CA ILE A 143 -0.63 -8.06 10.07
C ILE A 143 -0.53 -8.89 11.35
N TYR A 144 0.05 -8.34 12.42
CA TYR A 144 0.11 -9.01 13.73
C TYR A 144 -1.28 -9.46 14.19
N LYS A 145 -2.25 -8.53 14.17
CA LYS A 145 -3.61 -8.78 14.66
C LYS A 145 -4.32 -9.84 13.82
N VAL A 146 -4.23 -9.75 12.51
CA VAL A 146 -4.91 -10.69 11.61
C VAL A 146 -4.27 -12.07 11.68
N VAL A 147 -2.93 -12.19 11.64
CA VAL A 147 -2.25 -13.49 11.76
C VAL A 147 -2.53 -14.12 13.13
N PHE A 148 -2.56 -13.34 14.21
CA PHE A 148 -2.93 -13.85 15.53
C PHE A 148 -4.37 -14.37 15.53
N GLN A 149 -5.32 -13.62 14.94
CA GLN A 149 -6.72 -14.04 14.87
C GLN A 149 -6.91 -15.31 14.03
N LEU A 150 -6.14 -15.49 12.96
CA LEU A 150 -6.23 -16.66 12.08
C LEU A 150 -5.55 -17.91 12.67
N THR A 151 -4.50 -17.75 13.46
CA THR A 151 -3.66 -18.88 13.91
C THR A 151 -3.72 -19.16 15.42
N ASN A 152 -4.26 -18.22 16.20
CA ASN A 152 -4.14 -18.18 17.66
C ASN A 152 -2.70 -18.35 18.18
N ASN A 153 -1.70 -17.98 17.37
CA ASN A 153 -0.29 -18.21 17.64
C ASN A 153 0.48 -16.90 17.69
N THR A 154 0.83 -16.45 18.90
CA THR A 154 1.58 -15.21 19.10
C THR A 154 2.95 -15.22 18.41
N LYS A 155 3.66 -16.37 18.39
CA LYS A 155 4.98 -16.44 17.76
C LYS A 155 4.88 -16.21 16.25
N ARG A 156 3.89 -16.83 15.59
CA ARG A 156 3.62 -16.60 14.16
C ARG A 156 3.23 -15.15 13.88
N ALA A 157 2.36 -14.58 14.72
CA ALA A 157 1.95 -13.19 14.60
C ALA A 157 3.13 -12.21 14.77
N LEU A 158 3.99 -12.41 15.77
CA LEU A 158 5.20 -11.62 15.98
C LEU A 158 6.21 -11.80 14.85
N ALA A 159 6.34 -13.01 14.31
CA ALA A 159 7.20 -13.27 13.16
C ALA A 159 6.70 -12.54 11.90
N ALA A 160 5.39 -12.56 11.63
CA ALA A 160 4.79 -11.83 10.50
C ALA A 160 4.95 -10.31 10.64
N PHE A 161 4.71 -9.80 11.85
CA PHE A 161 4.92 -8.41 12.23
C PHE A 161 6.38 -7.96 11.99
N SER A 162 7.33 -8.74 12.52
CA SER A 162 8.76 -8.45 12.36
C SER A 162 9.19 -8.57 10.90
N PHE A 163 8.71 -9.60 10.20
CA PHE A 163 8.99 -9.78 8.77
C PHE A 163 8.60 -8.54 7.98
N TYR A 164 7.39 -7.99 8.17
CA TYR A 164 6.97 -6.79 7.46
C TYR A 164 7.81 -5.55 7.83
N LEU A 165 8.07 -5.33 9.12
CA LEU A 165 8.83 -4.15 9.58
C LEU A 165 10.25 -4.12 9.03
N PHE A 166 10.91 -5.28 8.94
CA PHE A 166 12.30 -5.41 8.50
C PHE A 166 12.42 -5.90 7.05
N ASN A 167 11.30 -5.97 6.31
CA ASN A 167 11.36 -6.34 4.91
C ASN A 167 11.94 -5.18 4.09
N PRO A 168 12.90 -5.44 3.18
CA PRO A 168 13.47 -4.40 2.34
C PRO A 168 12.43 -3.71 1.44
N ILE A 169 11.34 -4.37 1.03
CA ILE A 169 10.28 -3.75 0.21
C ILE A 169 9.61 -2.57 0.91
N SER A 170 9.14 -2.77 2.14
CA SER A 170 8.39 -1.76 2.88
C SER A 170 9.30 -0.60 3.26
N ILE A 171 10.50 -0.92 3.76
CA ILE A 171 11.55 0.07 4.09
C ILE A 171 11.92 0.89 2.86
N PHE A 172 12.14 0.24 1.71
CA PHE A 172 12.57 0.92 0.50
C PHE A 172 11.48 1.83 -0.05
N LEU A 173 10.23 1.38 -0.13
CA LEU A 173 9.16 2.21 -0.66
C LEU A 173 8.87 3.44 0.21
N SER A 174 8.66 3.26 1.52
CA SER A 174 8.28 4.38 2.39
C SER A 174 9.49 5.22 2.85
N GLY A 175 10.59 4.58 3.23
CA GLY A 175 11.76 5.24 3.81
C GLY A 175 12.77 5.73 2.77
N ALA A 176 13.15 4.90 1.80
CA ALA A 176 14.16 5.27 0.80
C ALA A 176 13.56 6.09 -0.37
N TRP A 177 12.55 5.55 -1.03
CA TRP A 177 11.92 6.14 -2.21
C TRP A 177 10.99 7.31 -1.83
N GLY A 178 10.21 7.16 -0.77
CA GLY A 178 9.20 8.14 -0.33
C GLY A 178 7.85 8.01 -1.04
N GLN A 179 7.50 6.80 -1.45
CA GLN A 179 6.20 6.46 -2.01
C GLN A 179 5.13 6.27 -0.93
N THR A 180 3.89 6.59 -1.27
CA THR A 180 2.72 6.55 -0.37
C THR A 180 1.85 5.32 -0.51
N ASP A 181 2.32 4.27 -1.20
CA ASP A 181 1.57 3.02 -1.39
C ASP A 181 1.22 2.33 -0.06
N SER A 182 2.04 2.48 0.97
CA SER A 182 1.74 2.01 2.32
C SER A 182 0.56 2.73 2.96
N LEU A 183 0.42 4.04 2.73
CA LEU A 183 -0.72 4.82 3.21
C LEU A 183 -2.03 4.34 2.58
N VAL A 184 -2.01 4.13 1.25
CA VAL A 184 -3.15 3.59 0.50
C VAL A 184 -3.53 2.21 1.04
N ALA A 185 -2.56 1.31 1.16
CA ALA A 185 -2.78 -0.06 1.62
C ALA A 185 -3.25 -0.11 3.08
N PHE A 186 -2.77 0.78 3.95
CA PHE A 186 -3.21 0.87 5.34
C PHE A 186 -4.70 1.16 5.45
N PHE A 187 -5.17 2.25 4.85
CA PHE A 187 -6.58 2.64 4.88
C PHE A 187 -7.46 1.60 4.16
N GLY A 188 -6.99 1.07 3.04
CA GLY A 188 -7.69 0.03 2.29
C GLY A 188 -7.87 -1.25 3.11
N MET A 189 -6.79 -1.78 3.66
CA MET A 189 -6.81 -2.98 4.52
C MET A 189 -7.66 -2.77 5.77
N LEU A 190 -7.52 -1.60 6.43
CA LEU A 190 -8.31 -1.27 7.61
C LEU A 190 -9.81 -1.20 7.28
N SER A 191 -10.18 -0.65 6.13
CA SER A 191 -11.56 -0.64 5.64
C SER A 191 -12.14 -2.06 5.55
N PHE A 192 -11.44 -3.00 4.89
CA PHE A 192 -11.87 -4.40 4.81
C PHE A 192 -12.02 -5.07 6.18
N LEU A 193 -11.09 -4.82 7.11
CA LEU A 193 -11.16 -5.38 8.47
C LEU A 193 -12.31 -4.80 9.28
N VAL A 194 -12.55 -3.49 9.18
CA VAL A 194 -13.65 -2.81 9.86
C VAL A 194 -15.00 -3.27 9.30
N LEU A 195 -15.14 -3.41 7.98
CA LEU A 195 -16.34 -4.01 7.36
C LEU A 195 -16.55 -5.44 7.84
N PHE A 196 -15.48 -6.24 7.95
CA PHE A 196 -15.55 -7.62 8.42
C PHE A 196 -16.15 -7.69 9.83
N THR A 197 -15.83 -6.73 10.71
CA THR A 197 -16.42 -6.61 12.07
C THR A 197 -17.85 -6.05 12.11
N GLY A 198 -18.42 -5.63 10.97
CA GLY A 198 -19.80 -5.11 10.87
C GLY A 198 -19.95 -3.61 11.10
N ASN A 199 -18.85 -2.84 11.05
CA ASN A 199 -18.82 -1.40 11.28
C ASN A 199 -18.75 -0.61 9.97
N ALA A 200 -19.81 -0.69 9.14
CA ALA A 200 -19.78 -0.08 7.80
C ALA A 200 -19.62 1.45 7.83
N TRP A 201 -20.12 2.12 8.87
CA TRP A 201 -20.01 3.58 9.02
C TRP A 201 -18.56 4.07 9.07
N LEU A 202 -17.64 3.27 9.61
CA LEU A 202 -16.22 3.58 9.64
C LEU A 202 -15.50 3.00 8.40
N SER A 203 -15.97 1.85 7.90
CA SER A 203 -15.39 1.20 6.73
C SER A 203 -15.47 2.06 5.46
N ILE A 204 -16.61 2.70 5.21
CA ILE A 204 -16.87 3.53 4.02
C ILE A 204 -15.88 4.70 3.91
N PRO A 205 -15.72 5.58 4.92
CA PRO A 205 -14.77 6.68 4.83
C PRO A 205 -13.31 6.21 4.74
N LEU A 206 -12.94 5.10 5.39
CA LEU A 206 -11.61 4.52 5.26
C LEU A 206 -11.31 4.05 3.82
N LEU A 207 -12.30 3.40 3.17
CA LEU A 207 -12.16 3.02 1.77
C LEU A 207 -11.98 4.26 0.91
N PHE A 208 -12.85 5.27 1.10
CA PHE A 208 -12.77 6.53 0.38
C PHE A 208 -11.41 7.20 0.54
N ILE A 209 -10.85 7.27 1.75
CA ILE A 209 -9.52 7.84 2.00
C ILE A 209 -8.44 7.08 1.21
N SER A 210 -8.46 5.74 1.22
CA SER A 210 -7.51 4.93 0.44
C SER A 210 -7.53 5.32 -1.04
N PHE A 211 -8.73 5.41 -1.62
CA PHE A 211 -8.96 5.84 -3.00
C PHE A 211 -8.55 7.26 -3.30
N TYR A 212 -8.83 8.15 -2.37
CA TYR A 212 -8.63 9.59 -2.54
C TYR A 212 -7.18 10.00 -2.30
N ILE A 213 -6.35 9.13 -1.70
CA ILE A 213 -4.90 9.27 -1.73
C ILE A 213 -4.38 8.92 -3.13
N LYS A 214 -4.66 7.70 -3.61
CA LYS A 214 -4.35 7.23 -4.96
C LYS A 214 -5.41 6.23 -5.42
N PRO A 215 -5.84 6.27 -6.69
CA PRO A 215 -6.94 5.42 -7.18
C PRO A 215 -6.56 3.94 -7.37
N ASN A 216 -5.29 3.56 -7.18
CA ASN A 216 -4.78 2.22 -7.47
C ASN A 216 -5.40 1.10 -6.60
N PHE A 217 -5.97 1.42 -5.42
CA PHE A 217 -6.72 0.46 -4.63
C PHE A 217 -8.07 0.04 -5.28
N GLY A 218 -8.42 0.63 -6.43
CA GLY A 218 -9.62 0.41 -7.26
C GLY A 218 -9.89 -1.00 -7.68
N VAL A 219 -8.80 -1.74 -7.80
CA VAL A 219 -8.80 -3.16 -8.09
C VAL A 219 -9.67 -3.96 -7.11
N PHE A 220 -9.91 -3.47 -5.88
CA PHE A 220 -10.69 -4.17 -4.87
C PHE A 220 -12.15 -3.71 -4.73
N ILE A 221 -12.62 -2.74 -5.53
CA ILE A 221 -14.01 -2.25 -5.45
C ILE A 221 -15.03 -3.40 -5.62
N PRO A 222 -14.92 -4.30 -6.62
CA PRO A 222 -15.88 -5.40 -6.76
C PRO A 222 -15.92 -6.31 -5.54
N LEU A 223 -14.76 -6.61 -4.95
CA LEU A 223 -14.66 -7.40 -3.73
C LEU A 223 -15.29 -6.68 -2.54
N TYR A 224 -15.03 -5.39 -2.37
CA TYR A 224 -15.62 -4.60 -1.30
C TYR A 224 -17.15 -4.56 -1.41
N ILE A 225 -17.68 -4.30 -2.61
CA ILE A 225 -19.14 -4.29 -2.87
C ILE A 225 -19.77 -5.63 -2.51
N LEU A 226 -19.16 -6.76 -2.93
CA LEU A 226 -19.64 -8.08 -2.56
C LEU A 226 -19.72 -8.26 -1.04
N LEU A 227 -18.65 -7.93 -0.32
CA LEU A 227 -18.62 -8.05 1.14
C LEU A 227 -19.65 -7.12 1.80
N PHE A 228 -19.82 -5.92 1.27
CA PHE A 228 -20.80 -4.95 1.76
C PHE A 228 -22.24 -5.49 1.63
N ILE A 229 -22.58 -6.05 0.46
CA ILE A 229 -23.88 -6.68 0.21
C ILE A 229 -24.10 -7.86 1.16
N VAL A 230 -23.09 -8.72 1.33
CA VAL A 230 -23.18 -9.90 2.21
C VAL A 230 -23.35 -9.49 3.68
N LYS A 231 -22.68 -8.42 4.12
CA LYS A 231 -22.76 -7.93 5.50
C LYS A 231 -24.07 -7.24 5.84
N ARG A 232 -24.83 -6.79 4.83
CA ARG A 232 -26.13 -6.12 4.99
C ARG A 232 -26.12 -5.05 6.09
N PRO A 233 -25.24 -4.04 6.00
CA PRO A 233 -25.13 -3.01 7.03
C PRO A 233 -26.44 -2.25 7.19
N LYS A 234 -26.73 -1.82 8.42
CA LYS A 234 -27.91 -0.98 8.72
C LYS A 234 -27.82 0.32 7.91
N ILE A 235 -28.96 0.80 7.41
CA ILE A 235 -29.05 2.05 6.62
C ILE A 235 -28.39 3.23 7.35
N ALA A 236 -28.58 3.34 8.67
CA ALA A 236 -27.92 4.37 9.48
C ALA A 236 -26.39 4.32 9.39
N GLN A 237 -25.78 3.13 9.39
CA GLN A 237 -24.33 3.01 9.21
C GLN A 237 -23.90 3.45 7.81
N VAL A 238 -24.69 3.15 6.78
CA VAL A 238 -24.42 3.59 5.41
C VAL A 238 -24.49 5.10 5.31
N ALA A 239 -25.56 5.71 5.85
CA ALA A 239 -25.75 7.16 5.85
C ALA A 239 -24.61 7.88 6.59
N PHE A 240 -24.25 7.45 7.80
CA PHE A 240 -23.12 8.04 8.54
C PHE A 240 -21.80 7.85 7.81
N GLY A 241 -21.54 6.66 7.25
CA GLY A 241 -20.31 6.42 6.50
C GLY A 241 -20.17 7.28 5.25
N LEU A 242 -21.25 7.44 4.49
CA LEU A 242 -21.29 8.34 3.33
C LEU A 242 -21.14 9.81 3.75
N PHE A 243 -21.77 10.22 4.86
CA PHE A 243 -21.63 11.56 5.41
C PHE A 243 -20.17 11.88 5.79
N PHE A 244 -19.49 10.97 6.51
CA PHE A 244 -18.08 11.17 6.85
C PHE A 244 -17.16 11.12 5.62
N ALA A 245 -17.43 10.24 4.66
CA ALA A 245 -16.69 10.23 3.40
C ALA A 245 -16.86 11.57 2.64
N PHE A 246 -18.08 12.11 2.63
CA PHE A 246 -18.36 13.42 2.05
C PHE A 246 -17.67 14.56 2.80
N ILE A 247 -17.61 14.52 4.14
CA ILE A 247 -16.84 15.51 4.92
C ILE A 247 -15.38 15.48 4.52
N VAL A 248 -14.76 14.29 4.46
CA VAL A 248 -13.36 14.15 4.05
C VAL A 248 -13.17 14.72 2.65
N PHE A 249 -14.03 14.32 1.70
CA PHE A 249 -14.02 14.85 0.34
C PHE A 249 -14.13 16.37 0.32
N TYR A 250 -15.15 16.94 0.96
CA TYR A 250 -15.41 18.38 0.95
C TYR A 250 -14.24 19.16 1.54
N LEU A 251 -13.80 18.82 2.77
CA LEU A 251 -12.71 19.52 3.46
C LEU A 251 -11.39 19.45 2.70
N THR A 252 -11.16 18.37 1.96
CA THR A 252 -9.89 18.20 1.22
C THR A 252 -9.95 18.75 -0.20
N THR A 253 -11.13 19.00 -0.75
CA THR A 253 -11.31 19.39 -2.17
C THR A 253 -11.72 20.84 -2.32
N GLU A 254 -12.59 21.32 -1.45
CA GLU A 254 -13.09 22.70 -1.48
C GLU A 254 -11.96 23.75 -1.53
N PRO A 255 -10.82 23.60 -0.81
CA PRO A 255 -9.73 24.56 -0.87
C PRO A 255 -9.18 24.80 -2.29
N PHE A 256 -9.34 23.83 -3.19
CA PHE A 256 -8.87 23.89 -4.59
C PHE A 256 -9.97 24.31 -5.57
N ALA A 257 -11.24 24.34 -5.14
CA ALA A 257 -12.40 24.49 -5.99
C ALA A 257 -12.68 25.95 -6.38
N LYS A 258 -11.79 26.54 -7.18
CA LYS A 258 -11.83 27.97 -7.61
C LYS A 258 -13.19 28.40 -8.17
N GLU A 259 -13.77 27.59 -9.05
CA GLU A 259 -15.05 27.87 -9.74
C GLU A 259 -16.22 27.02 -9.20
N GLY A 260 -16.07 26.50 -7.98
CA GLY A 260 -17.03 25.58 -7.35
C GLY A 260 -16.61 24.11 -7.42
N LEU A 261 -17.20 23.31 -6.53
CA LEU A 261 -16.77 21.93 -6.28
C LEU A 261 -17.02 20.99 -7.47
N ALA A 262 -18.17 21.12 -8.13
CA ALA A 262 -18.56 20.25 -9.23
C ALA A 262 -17.75 20.49 -10.51
N SER A 263 -17.51 21.76 -10.86
CA SER A 263 -16.67 22.16 -11.99
C SER A 263 -15.22 21.70 -11.76
N PHE A 264 -14.68 21.96 -10.57
CA PHE A 264 -13.33 21.55 -10.22
C PHE A 264 -13.12 20.04 -10.31
N ILE A 265 -14.02 19.21 -9.76
CA ILE A 265 -13.87 17.75 -9.81
C ILE A 265 -14.00 17.21 -11.23
N SER A 266 -14.93 17.75 -12.03
CA SER A 266 -15.08 17.36 -13.42
C SER A 266 -13.82 17.67 -14.22
N TRP A 267 -13.27 18.87 -14.03
CA TRP A 267 -12.02 19.31 -14.63
C TRP A 267 -10.82 18.47 -14.15
N LEU A 268 -10.68 18.28 -12.83
CA LEU A 268 -9.59 17.50 -12.23
C LEU A 268 -9.57 16.06 -12.76
N ALA A 269 -10.76 15.44 -12.83
CA ALA A 269 -10.90 14.10 -13.36
C ALA A 269 -10.43 14.03 -14.82
N LYS A 270 -10.90 14.95 -15.67
CA LYS A 270 -10.62 14.98 -17.11
C LYS A 270 -9.17 15.36 -17.43
N GLU A 271 -8.64 16.39 -16.77
CA GLU A 271 -7.39 17.04 -17.17
C GLU A 271 -6.18 16.55 -16.37
N ARG A 272 -6.36 15.95 -15.18
CA ARG A 272 -5.26 15.49 -14.32
C ARG A 272 -5.29 13.99 -14.02
N LEU A 273 -6.42 13.45 -13.56
CA LEU A 273 -6.50 12.07 -13.06
C LEU A 273 -6.59 11.03 -14.19
N LEU A 274 -7.54 11.19 -15.11
CA LEU A 274 -7.75 10.24 -16.22
C LEU A 274 -6.54 10.14 -17.14
N PRO A 275 -5.90 11.24 -17.57
CA PRO A 275 -4.70 11.15 -18.39
C PRO A 275 -3.61 10.36 -17.69
N THR A 276 -3.37 10.61 -16.40
CA THR A 276 -2.36 9.87 -15.64
C THR A 276 -2.64 8.36 -15.57
N ALA A 277 -3.92 7.96 -15.54
CA ALA A 277 -4.31 6.57 -15.51
C ALA A 277 -4.23 5.85 -16.88
N THR A 278 -4.29 6.59 -18.00
CA THR A 278 -4.44 6.02 -19.35
C THR A 278 -3.25 6.30 -20.28
N VAL A 279 -2.45 7.33 -20.02
CA VAL A 279 -1.49 7.91 -20.98
C VAL A 279 -0.38 6.95 -21.41
N THR A 280 0.04 6.01 -20.57
CA THR A 280 1.20 5.18 -20.95
C THR A 280 0.87 4.24 -22.12
N HIS A 281 -0.38 3.78 -22.26
CA HIS A 281 -0.79 2.78 -23.25
C HIS A 281 0.26 1.68 -23.48
N LYS A 282 0.90 1.24 -22.40
CA LYS A 282 2.02 0.28 -22.39
C LYS A 282 1.54 -1.05 -21.86
N ALA A 283 2.01 -2.13 -22.48
CA ALA A 283 1.76 -3.48 -21.96
C ALA A 283 2.31 -3.63 -20.53
N SER A 284 3.46 -3.02 -20.23
CA SER A 284 3.96 -2.81 -18.88
C SER A 284 4.87 -1.58 -18.86
N VAL A 285 4.76 -0.72 -17.84
CA VAL A 285 5.60 0.48 -17.72
C VAL A 285 6.93 0.13 -17.08
N SER A 286 6.85 -0.55 -15.94
CA SER A 286 8.01 -0.92 -15.15
C SER A 286 7.76 -2.15 -14.27
N ALA A 287 6.65 -2.86 -14.44
CA ALA A 287 6.35 -4.07 -13.70
C ALA A 287 7.00 -5.32 -14.33
N PHE A 288 7.62 -6.16 -13.48
CA PHE A 288 8.05 -7.52 -13.84
C PHE A 288 6.84 -8.46 -13.79
N ASN A 289 6.00 -8.34 -14.82
CA ASN A 289 4.66 -8.94 -14.90
C ASN A 289 4.52 -9.86 -16.13
N PHE A 290 3.32 -10.42 -16.34
CA PHE A 290 3.06 -11.36 -17.42
C PHE A 290 3.42 -10.79 -18.81
N HIS A 291 3.08 -9.53 -19.06
CA HIS A 291 3.34 -8.88 -20.34
C HIS A 291 4.84 -8.72 -20.61
N THR A 292 5.62 -8.43 -19.57
CA THR A 292 7.08 -8.31 -19.66
C THR A 292 7.78 -9.64 -20.02
N ILE A 293 7.12 -10.79 -19.90
CA ILE A 293 7.66 -12.08 -20.38
C ILE A 293 7.81 -12.05 -21.91
N PHE A 294 6.83 -11.48 -22.61
CA PHE A 294 6.75 -11.45 -24.06
C PHE A 294 7.34 -10.16 -24.65
N PHE A 295 7.14 -9.04 -23.95
CA PHE A 295 7.38 -7.71 -24.48
C PHE A 295 8.47 -6.94 -23.76
N THR A 296 8.98 -5.92 -24.44
CA THR A 296 9.95 -5.00 -23.88
C THR A 296 9.26 -3.97 -22.99
N ILE A 297 9.65 -3.97 -21.71
CA ILE A 297 9.14 -3.05 -20.69
C ILE A 297 9.30 -1.59 -21.12
N ASP A 298 8.32 -0.73 -20.79
CA ASP A 298 8.27 0.71 -21.12
C ASP A 298 8.17 1.04 -22.63
N LYS A 299 8.26 0.05 -23.53
CA LYS A 299 8.25 0.27 -24.99
C LYS A 299 6.97 -0.19 -25.66
N THR A 300 6.57 -1.44 -25.45
CA THR A 300 5.48 -2.07 -26.21
C THR A 300 4.10 -1.54 -25.81
N SER A 301 3.26 -1.29 -26.82
CA SER A 301 1.87 -0.84 -26.62
C SER A 301 1.00 -1.91 -25.95
N ASP A 302 0.04 -1.48 -25.14
CA ASP A 302 -1.00 -2.33 -24.54
C ASP A 302 -2.00 -2.93 -25.55
N LYS A 303 -1.96 -2.49 -26.81
CA LYS A 303 -2.70 -3.08 -27.94
C LYS A 303 -1.97 -4.26 -28.58
N ALA A 304 -0.69 -4.49 -28.25
CA ALA A 304 0.07 -5.61 -28.79
C ALA A 304 -0.54 -6.95 -28.34
N GLY A 305 -0.58 -7.93 -29.25
CA GLY A 305 -1.19 -9.22 -28.99
C GLY A 305 -0.32 -10.13 -28.12
N VAL A 306 -0.81 -10.52 -26.95
CA VAL A 306 -0.27 -11.63 -26.15
C VAL A 306 -1.14 -12.85 -26.39
N LEU A 307 -0.55 -13.93 -26.91
CA LEU A 307 -1.29 -15.13 -27.31
C LEU A 307 -2.45 -14.83 -28.29
N GLY A 308 -2.27 -13.83 -29.16
CA GLY A 308 -3.28 -13.41 -30.15
C GLY A 308 -4.35 -12.43 -29.64
N ILE A 309 -4.33 -12.04 -28.36
CA ILE A 309 -5.30 -11.11 -27.76
C ILE A 309 -4.58 -9.81 -27.33
N PRO A 310 -5.11 -8.61 -27.62
CA PRO A 310 -4.52 -7.36 -27.12
C PRO A 310 -4.28 -7.40 -25.61
N ALA A 311 -3.09 -6.98 -25.16
CA ALA A 311 -2.65 -7.11 -23.76
C ALA A 311 -3.62 -6.48 -22.76
N ASN A 312 -4.21 -5.34 -23.08
CA ASN A 312 -5.22 -4.67 -22.26
C ASN A 312 -6.50 -5.53 -22.10
N ILE A 313 -6.99 -6.12 -23.19
CA ILE A 313 -8.17 -6.99 -23.19
C ILE A 313 -7.85 -8.30 -22.45
N PHE A 314 -6.69 -8.89 -22.70
CA PHE A 314 -6.23 -10.09 -21.99
C PHE A 314 -6.20 -9.86 -20.47
N GLY A 315 -5.62 -8.73 -20.04
CA GLY A 315 -5.58 -8.35 -18.63
C GLY A 315 -6.96 -8.20 -17.98
N LEU A 316 -7.90 -7.59 -18.69
CA LEU A 316 -9.29 -7.46 -18.22
C LEU A 316 -9.98 -8.82 -18.09
N ILE A 317 -9.82 -9.72 -19.06
CA ILE A 317 -10.37 -11.08 -19.01
C ILE A 317 -9.86 -11.80 -17.75
N ILE A 318 -8.54 -11.82 -17.51
CA ILE A 318 -7.96 -12.48 -16.35
C ILE A 318 -8.43 -11.85 -15.02
N TYR A 319 -8.59 -10.53 -14.99
CA TYR A 319 -9.13 -9.83 -13.82
C TYR A 319 -10.56 -10.23 -13.48
N PHE A 320 -11.46 -10.30 -14.47
CA PHE A 320 -12.83 -10.76 -14.26
C PHE A 320 -12.87 -12.22 -13.81
N LEU A 321 -12.09 -13.09 -14.44
CA LEU A 321 -11.96 -14.50 -14.04
C LEU A 321 -11.45 -14.63 -12.60
N THR A 322 -10.43 -13.85 -12.23
CA THR A 322 -9.88 -13.87 -10.86
C THR A 322 -10.91 -13.41 -9.83
N ASN A 323 -11.70 -12.37 -10.14
CA ASN A 323 -12.80 -11.93 -9.27
C ASN A 323 -13.86 -13.02 -9.11
N ILE A 324 -14.32 -13.63 -10.20
CA ILE A 324 -15.32 -14.72 -10.18
C ILE A 324 -14.82 -15.88 -9.31
N LEU A 325 -13.59 -16.35 -9.53
CA LEU A 325 -13.00 -17.45 -8.75
C LEU A 325 -12.87 -17.08 -7.26
N SER A 326 -12.44 -15.85 -6.96
CA SER A 326 -12.34 -15.35 -5.59
C SER A 326 -13.70 -15.28 -4.92
N PHE A 327 -14.76 -14.88 -5.62
CA PHE A 327 -16.12 -14.80 -5.08
C PHE A 327 -16.71 -16.19 -4.81
N ILE A 328 -16.46 -17.15 -5.70
CA ILE A 328 -16.82 -18.56 -5.48
C ILE A 328 -16.09 -19.09 -4.23
N TYR A 329 -14.79 -18.81 -4.10
CA TYR A 329 -14.00 -19.22 -2.95
C TYR A 329 -14.52 -18.62 -1.64
N LEU A 330 -14.77 -17.31 -1.62
CA LEU A 330 -15.36 -16.59 -0.48
C LEU A 330 -16.68 -17.22 -0.04
N LYS A 331 -17.60 -17.48 -0.98
CA LYS A 331 -18.89 -18.11 -0.69
C LYS A 331 -18.70 -19.51 -0.09
N ARG A 332 -17.82 -20.33 -0.66
CA ARG A 332 -17.48 -21.68 -0.14
C ARG A 332 -16.89 -21.63 1.27
N LYS A 333 -16.11 -20.59 1.58
CA LYS A 333 -15.48 -20.35 2.89
C LYS A 333 -16.32 -19.50 3.83
N LYS A 334 -17.61 -19.28 3.50
CA LYS A 334 -18.57 -18.50 4.30
C LYS A 334 -18.04 -17.10 4.66
N TYR A 335 -17.28 -16.48 3.74
CA TYR A 335 -16.74 -15.14 3.90
C TYR A 335 -15.88 -14.97 5.17
N SER A 336 -15.12 -16.01 5.55
CA SER A 336 -14.17 -15.96 6.66
C SER A 336 -13.07 -14.93 6.41
N LEU A 337 -12.43 -14.46 7.49
CA LEU A 337 -11.31 -13.52 7.40
C LEU A 337 -10.18 -14.07 6.51
N GLU A 338 -9.85 -15.35 6.65
CA GLU A 338 -8.87 -16.05 5.80
C GLU A 338 -9.24 -15.90 4.32
N SER A 339 -10.49 -16.16 3.97
CA SER A 339 -10.93 -16.10 2.58
C SER A 339 -10.92 -14.69 1.98
N ILE A 340 -11.13 -13.66 2.81
CA ILE A 340 -10.98 -12.25 2.41
C ILE A 340 -9.51 -11.93 2.15
N MET A 341 -8.58 -12.36 3.01
CA MET A 341 -7.14 -12.15 2.81
C MET A 341 -6.63 -12.84 1.54
N VAL A 342 -7.09 -14.07 1.30
CA VAL A 342 -6.83 -14.81 0.06
C VAL A 342 -7.35 -14.05 -1.16
N ALA A 343 -8.58 -13.53 -1.11
CA ALA A 343 -9.17 -12.79 -2.22
C ALA A 343 -8.42 -11.48 -2.50
N LEU A 344 -8.05 -10.73 -1.45
CA LEU A 344 -7.23 -9.51 -1.58
C LEU A 344 -5.87 -9.81 -2.21
N PHE A 345 -5.19 -10.87 -1.79
CA PHE A 345 -3.94 -11.31 -2.43
C PHE A 345 -4.17 -11.68 -3.89
N ALA A 346 -5.13 -12.58 -4.16
CA ALA A 346 -5.37 -13.14 -5.47
C ALA A 346 -5.73 -12.07 -6.50
N ILE A 347 -6.68 -11.19 -6.17
CA ILE A 347 -7.12 -10.09 -7.03
C ILE A 347 -5.99 -9.08 -7.24
N GLY A 348 -5.34 -8.61 -6.16
CA GLY A 348 -4.31 -7.58 -6.27
C GLY A 348 -3.08 -8.04 -7.05
N PHE A 349 -2.57 -9.24 -6.75
CA PHE A 349 -1.38 -9.76 -7.44
C PHE A 349 -1.69 -10.21 -8.87
N SER A 350 -2.90 -10.71 -9.14
CA SER A 350 -3.36 -10.98 -10.51
C SER A 350 -3.40 -9.70 -11.33
N SER A 351 -3.92 -8.59 -10.78
CA SER A 351 -3.89 -7.30 -11.49
C SER A 351 -2.47 -6.81 -11.73
N PHE A 352 -1.57 -6.91 -10.75
CA PHE A 352 -0.15 -6.60 -10.98
C PHE A 352 0.46 -7.42 -12.13
N LEU A 353 0.14 -8.72 -12.18
CA LEU A 353 0.64 -9.64 -13.21
C LEU A 353 0.06 -9.35 -14.60
N PHE A 354 -1.25 -9.11 -14.70
CA PHE A 354 -1.97 -9.20 -15.97
C PHE A 354 -2.55 -7.87 -16.46
N TRP A 355 -2.70 -6.84 -15.63
CA TRP A 355 -3.09 -5.52 -16.15
C TRP A 355 -1.95 -4.86 -16.91
N THR A 356 -2.33 -3.99 -17.84
CA THR A 356 -1.42 -3.10 -18.55
C THR A 356 -1.20 -1.81 -17.77
N ASN A 357 -0.25 -0.98 -18.20
CA ASN A 357 0.11 0.27 -17.53
C ASN A 357 0.59 0.09 -16.07
N MET A 358 1.10 -1.11 -15.73
CA MET A 358 1.53 -1.43 -14.38
C MET A 358 2.93 -0.86 -14.08
N LEU A 359 3.02 -0.17 -12.94
CA LEU A 359 4.27 0.25 -12.31
C LEU A 359 4.77 -0.81 -11.33
N GLU A 360 6.08 -0.81 -11.07
CA GLU A 360 6.73 -1.77 -10.17
C GLU A 360 6.11 -1.84 -8.79
N ARG A 361 5.63 -0.72 -8.25
CA ARG A 361 5.12 -0.57 -6.88
C ARG A 361 3.66 -1.00 -6.71
N TYR A 362 2.91 -1.17 -7.80
CA TYR A 362 1.49 -1.51 -7.73
C TYR A 362 1.19 -2.88 -7.10
N PHE A 363 2.18 -3.77 -7.03
CA PHE A 363 2.06 -5.03 -6.27
C PHE A 363 1.80 -4.81 -4.78
N PHE A 364 2.17 -3.64 -4.22
CA PHE A 364 2.12 -3.39 -2.78
C PHE A 364 0.72 -3.58 -2.19
N SER A 365 -0.31 -3.28 -2.99
CA SER A 365 -1.73 -3.54 -2.66
C SER A 365 -2.02 -4.99 -2.28
N SER A 366 -1.27 -5.96 -2.80
CA SER A 366 -1.38 -7.40 -2.51
C SER A 366 -0.32 -7.92 -1.55
N TYR A 367 0.73 -7.13 -1.27
CA TYR A 367 1.87 -7.53 -0.46
C TYR A 367 1.51 -7.79 1.00
N VAL A 368 0.67 -6.92 1.58
CA VAL A 368 0.17 -7.09 2.96
C VAL A 368 -0.68 -8.36 3.11
N PRO A 369 -1.70 -8.60 2.28
CA PRO A 369 -2.44 -9.87 2.28
C PRO A 369 -1.56 -11.10 2.06
N LEU A 370 -0.54 -11.03 1.19
CA LEU A 370 0.40 -12.14 0.95
C LEU A 370 1.11 -12.57 2.24
N ILE A 371 1.62 -11.61 3.02
CA ILE A 371 2.27 -11.89 4.30
C ILE A 371 1.29 -12.55 5.28
N VAL A 372 0.08 -12.01 5.38
CA VAL A 372 -0.95 -12.59 6.25
C VAL A 372 -1.24 -14.05 5.87
N VAL A 373 -1.47 -14.32 4.59
CA VAL A 373 -1.76 -15.67 4.08
C VAL A 373 -0.59 -16.62 4.33
N ALA A 374 0.65 -16.18 4.09
CA ALA A 374 1.83 -17.01 4.25
C ALA A 374 2.19 -17.35 5.70
N PHE A 375 1.92 -16.44 6.64
CA PHE A 375 2.11 -16.72 8.06
C PHE A 375 0.92 -17.42 8.71
N ALA A 376 -0.28 -17.36 8.09
CA ALA A 376 -1.40 -18.21 8.44
C ALA A 376 -1.16 -19.66 8.00
N ASP A 377 -0.66 -19.86 6.77
CA ASP A 377 -0.32 -21.15 6.18
C ASP A 377 1.11 -21.16 5.62
N LEU A 378 2.02 -21.74 6.42
CA LEU A 378 3.46 -21.77 6.11
C LEU A 378 3.81 -22.54 4.83
N ARG A 379 2.89 -23.32 4.25
CA ARG A 379 3.10 -23.95 2.93
C ARG A 379 3.31 -22.90 1.83
N MET A 380 2.75 -21.71 2.01
CA MET A 380 2.87 -20.58 1.07
C MET A 380 4.18 -19.80 1.26
N PHE A 381 4.89 -20.01 2.36
CA PHE A 381 6.02 -19.16 2.79
C PHE A 381 7.11 -19.07 1.72
N LYS A 382 7.47 -20.20 1.08
CA LYS A 382 8.48 -20.22 0.02
C LYS A 382 8.12 -19.34 -1.18
N TYR A 383 6.84 -19.30 -1.56
CA TYR A 383 6.37 -18.48 -2.67
C TYR A 383 6.30 -17.01 -2.29
N MET A 384 5.95 -16.69 -1.04
CA MET A 384 6.06 -15.32 -0.53
C MET A 384 7.49 -14.81 -0.61
N ILE A 385 8.49 -15.63 -0.24
CA ILE A 385 9.90 -15.24 -0.35
C ILE A 385 10.29 -15.01 -1.81
N LEU A 386 9.92 -15.92 -2.72
CA LEU A 386 10.20 -15.74 -4.16
C LEU A 386 9.59 -14.44 -4.70
N ILE A 387 8.29 -14.21 -4.44
CA ILE A 387 7.58 -12.98 -4.85
C ILE A 387 8.23 -11.75 -4.22
N SER A 388 8.65 -11.81 -2.96
CA SER A 388 9.29 -10.66 -2.29
C SER A 388 10.65 -10.35 -2.91
N LEU A 389 11.46 -11.35 -3.23
CA LEU A 389 12.77 -11.14 -3.84
C LEU A 389 12.65 -10.55 -5.25
N THR A 390 11.79 -11.11 -6.09
CA THR A 390 11.56 -10.64 -7.46
C THR A 390 10.96 -9.22 -7.48
N THR A 391 9.99 -8.93 -6.61
CA THR A 391 9.38 -7.59 -6.53
C THR A 391 10.33 -6.58 -5.92
N PHE A 392 11.19 -6.96 -4.97
CA PHE A 392 12.25 -6.08 -4.49
C PHE A 392 13.28 -5.74 -5.59
N LEU A 393 13.73 -6.74 -6.37
CA LEU A 393 14.59 -6.49 -7.52
C LEU A 393 13.91 -5.60 -8.57
N ASN A 394 12.59 -5.74 -8.75
CA ASN A 394 11.81 -4.86 -9.60
C ASN A 394 11.84 -3.39 -9.10
N LEU A 395 11.68 -3.17 -7.78
CA LEU A 395 11.81 -1.84 -7.17
C LEU A 395 13.20 -1.25 -7.40
N ILE A 396 14.26 -2.04 -7.14
CA ILE A 396 15.66 -1.61 -7.32
C ILE A 396 15.92 -1.23 -8.77
N TYR A 397 15.48 -2.04 -9.73
CA TYR A 397 15.59 -1.72 -11.15
C TYR A 397 14.94 -0.39 -11.47
N SER A 398 13.64 -0.24 -11.16
CA SER A 398 12.89 0.94 -11.55
C SER A 398 13.42 2.23 -10.93
N PHE A 399 13.91 2.14 -9.69
CA PHE A 399 14.46 3.29 -8.97
C PHE A 399 15.84 3.69 -9.50
N PHE A 400 16.74 2.73 -9.73
CA PHE A 400 18.14 3.01 -10.08
C PHE A 400 18.45 2.95 -11.58
N ARG A 401 17.54 2.47 -12.45
CA ARG A 401 17.82 2.27 -13.89
C ARG A 401 18.27 3.53 -14.64
N ARG A 402 18.01 4.73 -14.11
CA ARG A 402 18.40 6.01 -14.72
C ARG A 402 19.71 6.59 -14.16
N THR A 403 20.17 6.10 -13.00
CA THR A 403 21.29 6.69 -12.26
C THR A 403 22.46 5.72 -12.10
N VAL A 404 22.22 4.42 -12.15
CA VAL A 404 23.24 3.37 -11.98
C VAL A 404 23.27 2.47 -13.21
N GLY A 405 24.14 2.78 -14.17
CA GLY A 405 24.23 2.06 -15.45
C GLY A 405 24.41 0.55 -15.31
N VAL A 406 25.25 0.11 -14.36
CA VAL A 406 25.49 -1.32 -14.09
C VAL A 406 24.20 -2.08 -13.74
N ILE A 407 23.27 -1.48 -12.99
CA ILE A 407 21.99 -2.11 -12.64
C ILE A 407 21.10 -2.20 -13.90
N ALA A 408 21.07 -1.14 -14.71
CA ALA A 408 20.30 -1.13 -15.94
C ALA A 408 20.82 -2.19 -16.93
N ASP A 409 22.13 -2.26 -17.13
CA ASP A 409 22.77 -3.19 -18.05
C ASP A 409 22.55 -4.63 -17.61
N LEU A 410 22.79 -4.95 -16.33
CA LEU A 410 22.62 -6.31 -15.79
C LEU A 410 21.22 -6.88 -16.04
N LEU A 411 20.18 -6.04 -15.87
CA LEU A 411 18.80 -6.47 -15.94
C LEU A 411 18.23 -6.45 -17.37
N THR A 412 18.79 -5.62 -18.26
CA THR A 412 18.30 -5.46 -19.64
C THR A 412 19.13 -6.21 -20.68
N LYS A 413 20.30 -6.75 -20.31
CA LYS A 413 21.15 -7.59 -21.15
C LYS A 413 20.39 -8.77 -21.77
N ASP A 414 20.88 -9.24 -22.91
CA ASP A 414 20.40 -10.44 -23.61
C ASP A 414 18.89 -10.39 -23.87
N ASN A 415 18.42 -9.23 -24.37
CA ASN A 415 17.01 -8.95 -24.61
C ASN A 415 16.14 -9.11 -23.34
N PHE A 416 16.56 -8.47 -22.25
CA PHE A 416 15.83 -8.43 -20.97
C PHE A 416 15.67 -9.83 -20.33
N LEU A 417 16.61 -10.76 -20.54
CA LEU A 417 16.50 -12.16 -20.10
C LEU A 417 16.24 -12.28 -18.59
N MET A 418 16.95 -11.51 -17.77
CA MET A 418 16.79 -11.53 -16.31
C MET A 418 15.40 -11.03 -15.90
N ILE A 419 14.96 -9.89 -16.45
CA ILE A 419 13.63 -9.33 -16.20
C ILE A 419 12.51 -10.30 -16.61
N ARG A 420 12.64 -10.95 -17.79
CA ARG A 420 11.69 -11.98 -18.26
C ARG A 420 11.66 -13.17 -17.29
N THR A 421 12.82 -13.64 -16.84
CA THR A 421 12.93 -14.74 -15.87
C THR A 421 12.26 -14.41 -14.54
N LEU A 422 12.53 -13.23 -13.98
CA LEU A 422 11.90 -12.77 -12.74
C LEU A 422 10.37 -12.64 -12.89
N SER A 423 9.90 -12.22 -14.06
CA SER A 423 8.47 -12.15 -14.40
C SER A 423 7.82 -13.54 -14.46
N VAL A 424 8.52 -14.54 -15.02
CA VAL A 424 8.10 -15.95 -14.99
C VAL A 424 8.06 -16.49 -13.55
N VAL A 425 9.06 -16.18 -12.72
CA VAL A 425 9.07 -16.59 -11.31
C VAL A 425 7.87 -16.01 -10.56
N ASN A 426 7.51 -14.73 -10.81
CA ASN A 426 6.31 -14.11 -10.25
C ASN A 426 5.03 -14.86 -10.65
N LEU A 427 4.86 -15.13 -11.94
CA LEU A 427 3.70 -15.84 -12.47
C LEU A 427 3.56 -17.26 -11.87
N ILE A 428 4.66 -18.02 -11.87
CA ILE A 428 4.70 -19.39 -11.34
C ILE A 428 4.42 -19.40 -9.84
N SER A 429 5.03 -18.48 -9.09
CA SER A 429 4.81 -18.38 -7.64
C SER A 429 3.36 -18.08 -7.31
N TRP A 430 2.74 -17.13 -8.02
CA TRP A 430 1.31 -16.83 -7.87
C TRP A 430 0.42 -18.03 -8.19
N TYR A 431 0.68 -18.73 -9.32
CA TYR A 431 -0.06 -19.93 -9.68
C TYR A 431 0.01 -21.00 -8.59
N PHE A 432 1.20 -21.25 -8.02
CA PHE A 432 1.34 -22.24 -6.96
C PHE A 432 0.69 -21.83 -5.64
N VAL A 433 0.72 -20.55 -5.27
CA VAL A 433 -0.02 -20.06 -4.10
C VAL A 433 -1.52 -20.33 -4.30
N LEU A 434 -2.07 -19.95 -5.45
CA LEU A 434 -3.48 -20.23 -5.75
C LEU A 434 -3.77 -21.73 -5.76
N LYS A 435 -2.93 -22.55 -6.40
CA LYS A 435 -3.09 -24.01 -6.42
C LYS A 435 -3.15 -24.56 -5.00
N GLN A 436 -2.26 -24.16 -4.10
CA GLN A 436 -2.29 -24.64 -2.73
C GLN A 436 -3.53 -24.16 -1.95
N ILE A 437 -4.01 -22.95 -2.21
CA ILE A 437 -5.25 -22.41 -1.62
C ILE A 437 -6.49 -23.19 -2.10
N TYR A 438 -6.55 -23.57 -3.39
CA TYR A 438 -7.71 -24.22 -4.01
C TYR A 438 -7.70 -25.76 -3.95
N VAL A 439 -6.53 -26.41 -3.89
CA VAL A 439 -6.39 -27.88 -3.86
C VAL A 439 -6.66 -28.48 -2.48
N VAL A 440 -6.62 -27.68 -1.41
CA VAL A 440 -6.93 -28.18 -0.06
C VAL A 440 -8.45 -28.33 0.10
N LYS A 441 -8.95 -29.52 -0.24
CA LYS A 441 -10.16 -30.07 0.40
C LYS A 441 -9.87 -30.15 1.89
N PHE A 442 -10.47 -29.26 2.67
CA PHE A 442 -10.62 -29.53 4.10
C PHE A 442 -11.51 -30.76 4.19
N LYS A 443 -10.93 -31.88 4.65
CA LYS A 443 -11.72 -33.01 5.13
C LYS A 443 -12.79 -32.43 6.04
N GLY A 444 -14.04 -32.79 5.77
CA GLY A 444 -15.19 -32.31 6.52
C GLY A 444 -14.92 -32.43 8.01
N GLY A 445 -15.24 -31.35 8.74
CA GLY A 445 -15.60 -31.50 10.13
C GLY A 445 -16.86 -32.37 10.13
N ALA A 446 -16.66 -33.66 10.39
CA ALA A 446 -17.70 -34.55 10.84
C ALA A 446 -18.36 -33.93 12.08
N ASN A 447 -19.67 -34.18 12.16
CA ASN A 447 -20.49 -34.10 13.35
C ASN A 447 -19.71 -34.23 14.65
N ASN A 448 -20.00 -33.35 15.60
CA ASN A 448 -20.25 -33.75 16.98
C ASN A 448 -21.20 -32.73 17.60
N SER A 449 -22.41 -33.24 17.90
CA SER A 449 -23.40 -32.82 18.91
C SER A 449 -23.50 -31.35 19.28
#